data_AF-A0D502-F1
#
_entry.id   AF-A0D502-F1
#
_cell.length_a   1.000
_cell.length_b   1.000
_cell.length_c   1.000
_cell.angle_alpha   90.00
_cell.angle_beta   90.00
_cell.angle_gamma   90.00
#
_symmetry.space_group_name_H-M   'P 1'
#
loop_
_entity.id
_entity.type
_entity.pdbx_description
1 polymer ?
#
loop_
_entity_poly.entity_id
_entity_poly.type
_entity_poly.pdbx_seq_one_letter_code
_entity_poly.pdbx_strand_id
1 'polypeptide(L)'
;MNQEKTVEEPLLSQAKMNEYKEREFREYLVNQDVTLAIVKFLLALRNAPNKPDSPSQALIDYFSIHKDTRAHEEFEKLRSDVEQLEQENSQLAREVDSIKEQIVQQKLEKQRREEEERVRQEEEAKKNTKKPAKK
;
A
#
# COMPACT_ATOMS: atom_id res chain seq x y z
N MET A 1 -43.86 -6.11 -41.07
CA MET A 1 -43.13 -7.40 -41.05
C MET A 1 -41.67 -7.09 -40.75
N ASN A 2 -41.28 -7.22 -39.49
CA ASN A 2 -39.88 -7.07 -39.08
C ASN A 2 -39.21 -8.45 -39.24
N GLN A 3 -38.22 -8.55 -40.11
CA GLN A 3 -37.35 -9.72 -40.19
C GLN A 3 -36.29 -9.57 -39.10
N GLU A 4 -36.41 -10.38 -38.04
CA GLU A 4 -35.34 -10.58 -37.08
C GLU A 4 -34.18 -11.29 -37.80
N LYS A 5 -33.06 -10.60 -37.98
CA LYS A 5 -31.78 -11.23 -38.31
C LYS A 5 -31.32 -11.99 -37.07
N THR A 6 -31.53 -13.31 -37.06
CA THR A 6 -30.79 -14.22 -36.19
C THR A 6 -29.31 -14.11 -36.54
N VAL A 7 -28.55 -13.48 -35.65
CA VAL A 7 -27.09 -13.58 -35.66
C VAL A 7 -26.77 -15.01 -35.21
N GLU A 8 -26.57 -15.91 -36.18
CA GLU A 8 -26.01 -17.22 -35.88
C GLU A 8 -24.59 -17.02 -35.37
N GLU A 9 -24.41 -17.07 -34.05
CA GLU A 9 -23.11 -17.30 -33.46
C GLU A 9 -22.57 -18.64 -34.01
N PRO A 10 -21.37 -18.67 -34.60
CA PRO A 10 -20.82 -19.92 -35.08
C PRO A 10 -20.53 -20.82 -33.87
N LEU A 11 -21.34 -21.86 -33.70
CA LEU A 11 -21.10 -22.96 -32.77
C LEU A 11 -19.72 -23.56 -33.07
N LEU A 12 -18.71 -23.10 -32.32
CA LEU A 12 -17.36 -23.65 -32.42
C LEU A 12 -17.44 -25.12 -32.00
N SER A 13 -17.22 -26.05 -32.93
CA SER A 13 -17.17 -27.48 -32.63
C SER A 13 -16.27 -27.75 -31.43
N GLN A 14 -16.64 -28.69 -30.54
CA GLN A 14 -15.87 -29.04 -29.34
C GLN A 14 -14.38 -29.29 -29.65
N ALA A 15 -14.08 -29.86 -30.82
CA ALA A 15 -12.70 -30.07 -31.27
C ALA A 15 -11.93 -28.75 -31.45
N LYS A 16 -12.56 -27.72 -32.05
CA LYS A 16 -11.97 -26.39 -32.23
C LYS A 16 -11.81 -25.65 -30.90
N MET A 17 -12.74 -25.85 -29.96
CA MET A 17 -12.62 -25.31 -28.61
C MET A 17 -11.45 -25.93 -27.84
N ASN A 18 -11.24 -27.24 -27.97
CA ASN A 18 -10.10 -27.93 -27.34
C ASN A 18 -8.78 -27.46 -27.93
N GLU A 19 -8.70 -27.31 -29.25
CA GLU A 19 -7.51 -26.79 -29.93
C GLU A 19 -7.17 -25.35 -29.49
N TYR A 20 -8.19 -24.49 -29.36
CA TYR A 20 -8.01 -23.13 -28.85
C TYR A 20 -7.46 -23.12 -27.42
N LYS A 21 -8.04 -23.93 -26.53
CA LYS A 21 -7.58 -24.06 -25.13
C LYS A 21 -6.16 -24.62 -25.04
N GLU A 22 -5.82 -25.60 -25.86
CA GLU A 22 -4.45 -26.13 -25.91
C GLU A 22 -3.46 -25.06 -26.35
N ARG A 23 -3.83 -24.25 -27.35
CA ARG A 23 -2.97 -23.16 -27.82
C ARG A 23 -2.78 -22.09 -26.74
N GLU A 24 -3.85 -21.62 -26.11
CA GLU A 24 -3.76 -20.66 -24.99
C GLU A 24 -2.93 -21.22 -23.83
N PHE A 25 -3.10 -22.51 -23.51
CA PHE A 25 -2.31 -23.14 -22.47
C PHE A 25 -0.83 -23.20 -22.82
N ARG A 26 -0.47 -23.52 -24.08
CA ARG A 26 0.92 -23.49 -24.54
C ARG A 26 1.51 -22.09 -24.49
N GLU A 27 0.75 -21.09 -24.94
CA GLU A 27 1.17 -19.68 -24.87
C GLU A 27 1.40 -19.24 -23.42
N TYR A 28 0.50 -19.62 -22.52
CA TYR A 28 0.65 -19.39 -21.08
C TYR A 28 1.95 -20.00 -20.52
N LEU A 29 2.24 -21.27 -20.84
CA LEU A 29 3.46 -21.95 -20.39
C LEU A 29 4.75 -21.31 -20.91
N VAL A 30 4.71 -20.67 -22.09
CA VAL A 30 5.84 -19.92 -22.64
C VAL A 30 5.96 -18.57 -21.95
N ASN A 31 4.85 -17.82 -21.85
CA ASN A 31 4.81 -16.47 -21.26
C ASN A 31 5.18 -16.45 -19.77
N GLN A 32 4.93 -17.53 -19.04
CA GLN A 32 5.29 -17.68 -17.63
C GLN A 32 6.65 -18.34 -17.42
N ASP A 33 7.47 -18.50 -18.47
CA ASP A 33 8.79 -19.15 -18.43
C ASP A 33 8.79 -20.59 -17.87
N VAL A 34 7.62 -21.25 -17.79
CA VAL A 34 7.50 -22.62 -17.24
C VAL A 34 8.33 -23.60 -18.06
N THR A 35 8.31 -23.44 -19.39
CA THR A 35 9.11 -24.27 -20.31
C THR A 35 10.60 -24.11 -20.02
N LEU A 36 11.07 -22.88 -19.86
CA LEU A 36 12.48 -22.60 -19.56
C LEU A 36 12.88 -23.16 -18.19
N ALA A 37 12.01 -23.04 -17.19
CA ALA A 37 12.27 -23.56 -15.86
C ALA A 37 12.36 -25.09 -15.83
N ILE A 38 11.50 -25.80 -16.60
CA ILE A 38 11.57 -27.26 -16.76
C ILE A 38 12.90 -27.66 -17.43
N VAL A 39 13.32 -26.96 -18.48
CA VAL A 39 14.60 -27.24 -19.14
C VAL A 39 15.78 -27.05 -18.18
N LYS A 40 15.77 -25.97 -17.38
CA LYS A 40 16.81 -25.73 -16.35
C LYS A 40 16.85 -26.87 -15.32
N PHE A 41 15.70 -27.33 -14.84
CA PHE A 41 15.62 -28.48 -13.94
C PHE A 41 16.21 -29.75 -14.57
N LEU A 42 15.83 -30.06 -15.81
CA LEU A 42 16.34 -31.24 -16.52
C LEU A 42 17.86 -31.17 -16.74
N LEU A 43 18.39 -29.98 -17.04
CA LEU A 43 19.84 -29.76 -17.15
C LEU A 43 20.54 -29.91 -15.79
N ALA A 44 19.95 -29.39 -14.72
CA ALA A 44 20.47 -29.55 -13.37
C ALA A 44 20.53 -31.04 -12.97
N LEU A 45 19.47 -31.81 -13.25
CA LEU A 45 19.45 -33.26 -13.03
C LEU A 45 20.49 -34.00 -13.88
N ARG A 46 20.67 -33.61 -15.14
CA ARG A 46 21.67 -34.22 -16.03
C ARG A 46 23.09 -34.01 -15.52
N ASN A 47 23.37 -32.82 -14.99
CA ASN A 47 24.70 -32.41 -14.56
C ASN A 47 25.00 -32.76 -13.10
N ALA A 48 24.00 -33.21 -12.33
CA ALA A 48 24.17 -33.58 -10.93
C ALA A 48 25.07 -34.83 -10.80
N PRO A 49 26.07 -34.82 -9.89
CA PRO A 49 26.97 -35.95 -9.69
C PRO A 49 26.21 -37.19 -9.16
N ASN A 50 25.17 -36.97 -8.36
CA ASN A 50 24.27 -38.00 -7.86
C ASN A 50 22.85 -37.69 -8.32
N LYS A 51 22.17 -38.69 -8.87
CA LYS A 51 20.77 -38.56 -9.28
C LYS A 51 19.87 -38.71 -8.05
N PRO A 52 18.77 -37.95 -7.96
CA PRO A 52 17.82 -38.13 -6.89
C PRO A 52 17.13 -39.49 -7.00
N ASP A 53 16.89 -40.14 -5.87
CA ASP A 53 16.18 -41.42 -5.82
C ASP A 53 14.73 -41.30 -6.30
N SER A 54 14.12 -40.13 -6.10
CA SER A 54 12.78 -39.78 -6.60
C SER A 54 12.84 -38.52 -7.47
N PRO A 55 12.85 -38.65 -8.81
CA PRO A 55 12.85 -37.51 -9.73
C PRO A 55 11.61 -36.61 -9.58
N SER A 56 10.45 -37.19 -9.25
CA SER A 56 9.23 -36.45 -9.01
C SER A 56 9.30 -35.60 -7.74
N GLN A 57 9.90 -36.13 -6.66
CA GLN A 57 10.11 -35.35 -5.45
C GLN A 57 11.13 -34.23 -5.68
N ALA A 58 12.23 -34.53 -6.37
CA ALA A 58 13.22 -33.52 -6.73
C ALA A 58 12.64 -32.40 -7.60
N LEU A 59 11.68 -32.70 -8.49
CA LEU A 59 10.95 -31.71 -9.27
C LEU A 59 10.10 -30.83 -8.35
N ILE A 60 9.33 -31.44 -7.46
CA ILE A 60 8.51 -30.70 -6.49
C ILE A 60 9.41 -29.79 -5.66
N ASP A 61 10.51 -30.30 -5.12
CA ASP A 61 11.43 -29.52 -4.29
C ASP A 61 12.08 -28.38 -5.08
N TYR A 62 12.56 -28.64 -6.30
CA TYR A 62 13.15 -27.61 -7.16
C TYR A 62 12.19 -26.46 -7.43
N PHE A 63 10.94 -26.77 -7.79
CA PHE A 63 9.92 -25.75 -8.04
C PHE A 63 9.27 -25.19 -6.76
N SER A 64 9.46 -25.86 -5.61
CA SER A 64 9.00 -25.38 -4.30
C SER A 64 10.01 -24.42 -3.68
N ILE A 65 11.31 -24.62 -3.89
CA ILE A 65 12.38 -23.70 -3.47
C ILE A 65 12.34 -22.40 -4.28
N HIS A 66 11.83 -22.45 -5.52
CA HIS A 66 11.61 -21.27 -6.37
C HIS A 66 10.31 -20.51 -6.10
N LYS A 67 9.42 -21.01 -5.23
CA LYS A 67 8.53 -20.16 -4.44
C LYS A 67 9.36 -19.72 -3.22
N ASP A 68 9.97 -18.57 -3.09
CA ASP A 68 9.59 -17.26 -3.57
C ASP A 68 10.75 -16.35 -3.16
N THR A 69 12.00 -16.55 -3.62
CA THR A 69 13.09 -15.72 -3.09
C THR A 69 12.83 -14.23 -3.36
N ARG A 70 12.28 -13.92 -4.54
CA ARG A 70 11.82 -12.57 -4.87
C ARG A 70 10.55 -12.15 -4.14
N ALA A 71 9.49 -12.97 -4.07
CA ALA A 71 8.30 -12.51 -3.36
C ALA A 71 8.49 -12.50 -1.83
N HIS A 72 9.43 -13.29 -1.29
CA HIS A 72 9.86 -13.21 0.10
C HIS A 72 10.68 -11.94 0.34
N GLU A 73 11.62 -11.60 -0.54
CA GLU A 73 12.32 -10.30 -0.49
C GLU A 73 11.34 -9.11 -0.61
N GLU A 74 10.37 -9.18 -1.52
CA GLU A 74 9.32 -8.17 -1.68
C GLU A 74 8.39 -8.11 -0.46
N PHE A 75 8.06 -9.26 0.15
CA PHE A 75 7.25 -9.33 1.36
C PHE A 75 7.98 -8.76 2.58
N GLU A 76 9.24 -9.11 2.79
CA GLU A 76 10.06 -8.56 3.87
C GLU A 76 10.28 -7.05 3.68
N LYS A 77 10.50 -6.60 2.43
CA LYS A 77 10.56 -5.17 2.12
C LYS A 77 9.24 -4.47 2.43
N LEU A 78 8.11 -5.02 1.97
CA LEU A 78 6.79 -4.45 2.20
C LEU A 78 6.48 -4.39 3.70
N ARG A 79 6.86 -5.41 4.46
CA ARG A 79 6.73 -5.43 5.92
C ARG A 79 7.54 -4.32 6.57
N SER A 80 8.81 -4.15 6.16
CA SER A 80 9.65 -3.05 6.65
C SER A 80 9.05 -1.68 6.34
N ASP A 81 8.51 -1.49 5.12
CA ASP A 81 7.88 -0.24 4.71
C ASP A 81 6.63 0.06 5.55
N VAL A 82 5.81 -0.96 5.87
CA VAL A 82 4.65 -0.83 6.75
C VAL A 82 5.06 -0.46 8.17
N GLU A 83 6.06 -1.14 8.75
CA GLU A 83 6.55 -0.85 10.09
C GLU A 83 7.11 0.59 10.18
N GLN A 84 7.80 1.06 9.14
CA GLN A 84 8.29 2.44 9.07
C GLN A 84 7.14 3.45 8.98
N LEU A 85 6.16 3.21 8.11
CA LEU A 85 4.99 4.09 7.96
C LEU A 85 4.16 4.17 9.24
N GLU A 86 4.00 3.07 9.97
CA GLU A 86 3.31 3.07 11.27
C GLU A 86 4.04 3.91 12.32
N GLN A 87 5.38 3.84 12.35
CA GLN A 87 6.20 4.67 13.24
C GLN A 87 6.09 6.16 12.88
N GLU A 88 6.24 6.50 11.60
CA GLU A 88 6.12 7.88 11.11
C GLU A 88 4.72 8.45 11.41
N ASN A 89 3.68 7.66 11.16
CA ASN A 89 2.30 8.09 11.42
C ASN A 89 2.05 8.27 12.93
N SER A 90 2.59 7.40 13.79
CA SER A 90 2.52 7.57 15.24
C SER A 90 3.23 8.85 15.70
N GLN A 91 4.39 9.15 15.13
CA GLN A 91 5.14 10.37 15.44
C GLN A 91 4.39 11.62 14.99
N LEU A 92 3.91 11.65 13.74
CA LEU A 92 3.13 12.76 13.20
C LEU A 92 1.84 13.00 13.99
N ALA A 93 1.16 11.94 14.44
CA ALA A 93 -0.02 12.08 15.29
C ALA A 93 0.31 12.80 16.62
N ARG A 94 1.44 12.47 17.26
CA ARG A 94 1.90 13.14 18.47
C ARG A 94 2.28 14.60 18.21
N GLU A 95 2.95 14.89 17.09
CA GLU A 95 3.29 16.27 16.72
C GLU A 95 2.04 17.11 16.47
N VAL A 96 1.05 16.54 15.79
CA VAL A 96 -0.25 17.20 15.57
C VAL A 96 -0.94 17.52 16.89
N ASP A 97 -0.96 16.59 17.85
CA ASP A 97 -1.60 16.82 19.14
C ASP A 97 -0.84 17.86 19.98
N SER A 98 0.50 17.80 19.97
CA SER A 98 1.34 18.84 20.60
C SER A 98 1.07 20.23 20.01
N ILE A 99 0.98 20.35 18.68
CA ILE A 99 0.70 21.64 18.03
C ILE A 99 -0.71 22.13 18.38
N LYS A 100 -1.72 21.25 18.44
CA LYS A 100 -3.07 21.63 18.87
C LYS A 100 -3.06 22.18 20.30
N GLU A 101 -2.34 21.53 21.22
CA GLU A 101 -2.21 22.01 22.59
C GLU A 101 -1.53 23.38 22.65
N GLN A 102 -0.44 23.58 21.90
CA GLN A 102 0.23 24.88 21.81
C GLN A 102 -0.70 25.97 21.26
N ILE A 103 -1.51 25.67 20.25
CA ILE A 103 -2.50 26.62 19.70
C ILE A 103 -3.53 27.01 20.77
N VAL A 104 -4.03 26.04 21.55
CA VAL A 104 -4.98 26.31 22.63
C VAL A 104 -4.35 27.20 23.70
N GLN A 105 -3.12 26.87 24.14
CA GLN A 105 -2.40 27.65 25.13
C GLN A 105 -2.14 29.09 24.65
N GLN A 106 -1.70 29.27 23.40
CA GLN A 106 -1.49 30.60 22.82
C GLN A 106 -2.78 31.41 22.72
N LYS A 107 -3.92 30.78 22.38
CA LYS A 107 -5.22 31.46 22.37
C LYS A 107 -5.64 31.92 23.76
N LEU A 108 -5.50 31.07 24.78
CA LEU A 108 -5.81 31.41 26.17
C LEU A 108 -4.91 32.53 26.68
N GLU A 109 -3.60 32.47 26.38
CA GLU A 109 -2.66 33.50 26.79
C GLU A 109 -2.96 34.85 26.12
N LYS A 110 -3.33 34.83 24.83
CA LYS A 110 -3.76 36.04 24.11
C LYS A 110 -5.01 36.65 24.74
N GLN A 111 -6.04 35.84 25.03
CA GLN A 111 -7.26 36.32 25.69
C GLN A 111 -6.97 36.94 27.06
N ARG A 112 -6.10 36.30 27.86
CA ARG A 112 -5.70 36.83 29.16
C ARG A 112 -5.02 38.18 29.05
N ARG A 113 -4.10 38.34 28.08
CA ARG A 113 -3.41 39.63 27.84
C ARG A 113 -4.38 40.73 27.41
N GLU A 114 -5.33 40.43 26.51
CA GLU A 114 -6.34 41.38 26.08
C GLU A 114 -7.26 41.82 27.24
N GLU A 115 -7.64 40.90 28.13
CA GLU A 115 -8.45 41.22 29.30
C GLU A 115 -7.67 42.05 30.34
N GLU A 116 -6.42 41.69 30.62
CA GLU A 116 -5.53 42.48 31.49
C GLU A 116 -5.36 43.91 30.98
N GLU A 117 -5.21 44.08 29.66
CA GLU A 117 -5.06 45.40 29.03
C GLU A 117 -6.37 46.21 29.08
N ARG A 118 -7.52 45.57 28.86
CA ARG A 118 -8.84 46.21 28.98
C ARG A 118 -9.10 46.70 30.41
N VAL A 119 -8.77 45.88 31.42
CA VAL A 119 -8.90 46.27 32.84
C VAL A 119 -8.01 47.46 33.17
N ARG A 120 -6.76 47.50 32.70
CA ARG A 120 -5.87 48.66 32.90
C ARG A 120 -6.44 49.93 32.28
N GLN A 121 -6.93 49.86 31.04
CA GLN A 121 -7.53 51.00 30.36
C GLN A 121 -8.79 51.52 31.08
N GLU A 122 -9.64 50.62 31.59
CA GLU A 122 -10.79 51.00 32.40
C GLU A 122 -10.40 51.66 33.74
N GLU A 123 -9.35 51.18 34.41
CA GLU A 123 -8.84 51.80 35.63
C GLU A 123 -8.25 53.19 35.38
N GLU A 124 -7.51 53.39 34.30
CA GLU A 124 -6.97 54.70 33.90
C GLU A 124 -8.09 55.68 33.54
N ALA A 125 -9.11 55.24 32.81
CA ALA A 125 -10.28 56.05 32.48
C ALA A 125 -11.08 56.47 33.73
N LYS A 126 -11.23 55.57 34.72
CA LYS A 126 -11.86 55.87 36.02
C LYS A 126 -11.04 56.84 36.89
N LYS A 127 -9.71 56.86 36.75
CA LYS A 127 -8.83 57.82 37.43
C LYS A 127 -8.88 59.22 36.80
N ASN A 128 -8.95 59.31 35.47
CA ASN A 128 -9.01 60.60 34.77
C ASN A 128 -10.36 61.33 34.93
N THR A 129 -11.47 60.59 35.07
CA THR A 129 -12.81 61.16 35.28
C THR A 129 -13.06 61.70 36.70
N LYS A 130 -12.20 61.36 37.67
CA LYS A 130 -12.30 61.83 39.07
C LYS A 130 -11.51 63.11 39.38
N LYS A 131 -10.82 63.73 38.42
CA LYS A 131 -10.21 65.07 38.63
C LYS A 131 -11.30 66.15 38.52
N PRO A 132 -11.69 66.82 39.62
CA PRO A 132 -12.67 67.91 39.53
C PRO A 132 -12.04 69.10 38.80
N ALA A 133 -12.76 69.63 37.82
CA ALA A 133 -12.47 70.94 37.23
C ALA A 133 -12.56 71.99 38.35
N LYS A 134 -11.41 72.47 38.83
CA LYS A 134 -11.37 73.63 39.71
C LYS A 134 -11.63 74.88 38.86
N LYS A 135 -12.76 75.54 39.18
CA LYS A 135 -13.04 76.94 38.89
C LYS A 135 -12.04 77.85 39.58
#